data_AF-A0A0C9VYY5-F1
#
_entry.id   AF-A0A0C9VYY5-F1
#
_cell.length_a   1.000
_cell.length_b   1.000
_cell.length_c   1.000
_cell.angle_alpha   90.00
_cell.angle_beta   90.00
_cell.angle_gamma   90.00
#
_symmetry.space_group_name_H-M   'P 1'
#
loop_
_entity.id
_entity.type
_entity.pdbx_description
1 polymer ?
#
loop_
_entity_poly.entity_id
_entity_poly.type
_entity_poly.pdbx_seq_one_letter_code
_entity_poly.pdbx_strand_id
1 'polypeptide(L)'
;MARKKRSRLTLKKSTKNKEHKAPPDGLTEAQFKALKSVFGSFIVTDGDGQPHEFKLNNTAFIVPYQEVPSDDLPLEDHWIGRIREIRANTSEDVWVKVQWYWSPQEVAEVIKSFNPEHCGKKEKLFSDNYDIVSSQCFSDLVLMKRYDERDLEQPQLEDDDWFYRYNFEYTARRIIPKVATITCVCKTPYIPGSDEILHFCPRPGCRTAHHQSCLLERGLVEDVSEDRYRRLIETWPEVGATDTVESVVEGPSRKRRKGTPSSTDGCPVMIEDLDPLESFPRGLLDIAKQQIVKGTHAGGIVGNLAAVTAARNIIFRALTGDGIVPDDWMVEIDMPSLDIPWKLPGVICPHCGSPI
;
A
#
# COMPACT_ATOMS: atom_id res chain seq x y z
N MET A 1 -5.17 66.13 -5.44
CA MET A 1 -4.38 65.31 -4.51
C MET A 1 -3.95 64.02 -5.21
N ALA A 2 -2.66 63.83 -5.42
CA ALA A 2 -2.11 62.73 -6.21
C ALA A 2 -2.07 61.42 -5.43
N ARG A 3 -2.62 60.34 -6.00
CA ARG A 3 -2.62 58.98 -5.40
C ARG A 3 -1.33 58.26 -5.80
N LYS A 4 -0.34 58.21 -4.89
CA LYS A 4 0.92 57.46 -5.06
C LYS A 4 0.63 55.95 -5.25
N LYS A 5 1.04 55.37 -6.38
CA LYS A 5 1.12 53.91 -6.58
C LYS A 5 2.24 53.35 -5.70
N ARG A 6 1.92 52.40 -4.81
CA ARG A 6 2.91 51.58 -4.11
C ARG A 6 3.38 50.48 -5.05
N SER A 7 4.59 50.64 -5.61
CA SER A 7 5.36 49.55 -6.19
C SER A 7 5.70 48.55 -5.07
N ARG A 8 5.14 47.34 -5.12
CA ARG A 8 5.62 46.21 -4.34
C ARG A 8 6.67 45.49 -5.19
N LEU A 9 7.92 45.87 -5.00
CA LEU A 9 9.06 45.06 -5.40
C LEU A 9 8.97 43.71 -4.67
N THR A 10 8.49 42.68 -5.36
CA THR A 10 8.63 41.29 -4.91
C THR A 10 10.10 40.93 -4.98
N LEU A 11 10.77 40.94 -3.83
CA LEU A 11 12.06 40.28 -3.66
C LEU A 11 11.89 38.82 -4.09
N LYS A 12 12.69 38.37 -5.08
CA LYS A 12 12.79 36.96 -5.43
C LYS A 12 13.19 36.21 -4.16
N LYS A 13 12.30 35.34 -3.70
CA LYS A 13 12.53 34.43 -2.57
C LYS A 13 13.81 33.66 -2.89
N SER A 14 14.86 33.83 -2.10
CA SER A 14 16.08 33.03 -2.18
C SER A 14 15.65 31.56 -2.15
N THR A 15 15.83 30.87 -3.28
CA THR A 15 15.74 29.43 -3.37
C THR A 15 16.86 28.89 -2.47
N LYS A 16 16.50 28.44 -1.27
CA LYS A 16 17.40 27.61 -0.46
C LYS A 16 17.96 26.51 -1.37
N ASN A 17 19.27 26.35 -1.37
CA ASN A 17 19.99 25.36 -2.18
C ASN A 17 19.28 24.01 -2.07
N LYS A 18 19.01 23.40 -3.23
CA LYS A 18 18.60 22.01 -3.29
C LYS A 18 19.78 21.19 -2.80
N GLU A 19 19.53 20.26 -1.90
CA GLU A 19 20.50 19.24 -1.55
C GLU A 19 20.61 18.32 -2.76
N HIS A 20 21.80 18.27 -3.36
CA HIS A 20 22.09 17.46 -4.53
C HIS A 20 22.73 16.17 -4.04
N LYS A 21 22.13 15.03 -4.41
CA LYS A 21 22.77 13.72 -4.22
C LYS A 21 23.81 13.49 -5.32
N ALA A 22 23.67 14.15 -6.48
CA ALA A 22 24.70 14.10 -7.50
C ALA A 22 26.05 14.74 -7.07
N PRO A 23 27.15 14.27 -7.67
CA PRO A 23 28.45 14.93 -7.61
C PRO A 23 28.35 16.44 -7.89
N PRO A 24 29.10 17.31 -7.17
CA PRO A 24 29.20 18.73 -7.50
C PRO A 24 29.71 18.98 -8.93
N ASP A 25 30.56 18.08 -9.42
CA ASP A 25 31.15 18.11 -10.77
C ASP A 25 30.29 17.37 -11.82
N GLY A 26 29.05 16.99 -11.48
CA GLY A 26 28.13 16.28 -12.37
C GLY A 26 27.61 17.15 -13.53
N LEU A 27 27.06 16.51 -14.56
CA LEU A 27 26.47 17.24 -15.68
C LEU A 27 25.24 18.07 -15.26
N THR A 28 25.19 19.31 -15.73
CA THR A 28 23.97 20.11 -15.67
C THR A 28 22.89 19.53 -16.59
N GLU A 29 21.63 19.82 -16.31
CA GLU A 29 20.49 19.42 -17.16
C GLU A 29 20.66 19.85 -18.63
N ALA A 30 21.28 21.01 -18.88
CA ALA A 30 21.54 21.51 -20.23
C ALA A 30 22.62 20.68 -20.95
N GLN A 31 23.70 20.33 -20.26
CA GLN A 31 24.76 19.49 -20.81
C GLN A 31 24.25 18.07 -21.04
N PHE A 32 23.49 17.51 -20.11
CA PHE A 32 22.85 16.19 -20.25
C PHE A 32 21.93 16.13 -21.48
N LYS A 33 21.10 17.17 -21.70
CA LYS A 33 20.26 17.26 -22.90
C LYS A 33 21.04 17.44 -24.20
N ALA A 34 22.26 17.96 -24.13
CA ALA A 34 23.13 18.12 -25.30
C ALA A 34 23.80 16.80 -25.73
N LEU A 35 23.79 15.76 -24.87
CA LEU A 35 24.22 14.42 -25.24
C LEU A 35 23.31 13.88 -26.35
N LYS A 36 23.93 13.48 -27.47
CA LYS A 36 23.25 13.23 -28.74
C LYS A 36 22.37 11.98 -28.73
N SER A 37 22.80 10.95 -28.00
CA SER A 37 22.19 9.63 -28.06
C SER A 37 21.40 9.34 -26.79
N VAL A 38 20.18 8.83 -26.98
CA VAL A 38 19.31 8.34 -25.91
C VAL A 38 19.30 6.81 -25.99
N PHE A 39 19.50 6.15 -24.86
CA PHE A 39 19.57 4.69 -24.77
C PHE A 39 18.43 4.13 -23.92
N GLY A 40 18.09 2.86 -24.15
CA GLY A 40 17.11 2.13 -23.34
C GLY A 40 17.73 1.37 -22.16
N SER A 41 19.03 1.08 -22.23
CA SER A 41 19.78 0.36 -21.20
C SER A 41 21.27 0.71 -21.23
N PHE A 42 21.98 0.34 -20.17
CA PHE A 42 23.44 0.36 -20.05
C PHE A 42 23.90 -0.83 -19.21
N ILE A 43 25.20 -1.15 -19.27
CA ILE A 43 25.81 -2.25 -18.51
C ILE A 43 26.88 -1.65 -17.60
N VAL A 44 26.90 -2.09 -16.35
CA VAL A 44 27.98 -1.81 -15.39
C VAL A 44 28.65 -3.13 -15.02
N THR A 45 29.97 -3.12 -14.94
CA THR A 45 30.74 -4.28 -14.51
C THR A 45 31.11 -4.11 -13.04
N ASP A 46 30.81 -5.11 -12.21
CA ASP A 46 31.17 -5.10 -10.78
C ASP A 46 32.66 -5.41 -10.55
N GLY A 47 33.08 -5.44 -9.28
CA GLY A 47 34.46 -5.73 -8.88
C GLY A 47 34.96 -7.13 -9.31
N ASP A 48 34.04 -8.07 -9.49
CA ASP A 48 34.31 -9.45 -9.93
C ASP A 48 34.30 -9.61 -11.46
N GLY A 49 34.05 -8.52 -12.19
CA GLY A 49 34.00 -8.55 -13.66
C GLY A 49 32.66 -9.03 -14.22
N GLN A 50 31.61 -9.19 -13.41
CA GLN A 50 30.29 -9.60 -13.88
C GLN A 50 29.50 -8.39 -14.41
N PRO A 51 28.87 -8.52 -15.59
CA PRO A 51 28.06 -7.46 -16.18
C PRO A 51 26.64 -7.44 -15.60
N HIS A 52 26.21 -6.27 -15.13
CA HIS A 52 24.85 -5.99 -14.67
C HIS A 52 24.16 -5.03 -15.65
N GLU A 53 23.01 -5.45 -16.21
CA GLU A 53 22.23 -4.63 -17.15
C GLU A 53 21.17 -3.80 -16.42
N PHE A 54 21.18 -2.49 -16.67
CA PHE A 54 20.21 -1.53 -16.14
C PHE A 54 19.37 -0.95 -17.26
N LYS A 55 18.04 -0.95 -17.11
CA LYS A 55 17.07 -0.48 -18.11
C LYS A 55 16.29 0.73 -17.62
N LEU A 56 15.71 1.45 -18.57
CA LEU A 56 14.77 2.53 -18.30
C LEU A 56 13.67 2.05 -17.32
N ASN A 57 13.35 2.89 -16.33
CA ASN A 57 12.39 2.64 -15.25
C ASN A 57 12.78 1.57 -14.22
N ASN A 58 13.92 0.90 -14.34
CA ASN A 58 14.45 0.11 -13.22
C ASN A 58 14.74 1.02 -12.02
N THR A 59 14.66 0.43 -10.83
CA THR A 59 15.14 1.04 -9.60
C THR A 59 16.44 0.35 -9.23
N ALA A 60 17.43 1.11 -8.75
CA ALA A 60 18.76 0.60 -8.49
C ALA A 60 19.36 1.24 -7.24
N PHE A 61 20.31 0.51 -6.64
CA PHE A 61 21.25 1.03 -5.67
C PHE A 61 22.31 1.87 -6.37
N ILE A 62 22.61 3.01 -5.77
CA ILE A 62 23.54 4.01 -6.30
C ILE A 62 24.49 4.40 -5.16
N VAL A 63 25.78 4.19 -5.39
CA VAL A 63 26.85 4.50 -4.43
C VAL A 63 26.94 6.02 -4.25
N PRO A 64 26.97 6.53 -3.02
CA PRO A 64 27.20 7.95 -2.75
C PRO A 64 28.51 8.45 -3.37
N TYR A 65 28.49 9.65 -3.94
CA TYR A 65 29.63 10.21 -4.70
C TYR A 65 30.96 10.31 -3.93
N GLN A 66 30.91 10.36 -2.59
CA GLN A 66 32.10 10.53 -1.75
C GLN A 66 32.71 9.20 -1.26
N GLU A 67 32.09 8.08 -1.63
CA GLU A 67 32.51 6.77 -1.17
C GLU A 67 33.19 6.02 -2.31
N VAL A 68 34.32 5.40 -2.01
CA VAL A 68 34.97 4.49 -2.94
C VAL A 68 34.06 3.28 -3.06
N PRO A 69 33.68 2.83 -4.27
CA PRO A 69 33.01 1.55 -4.44
C PRO A 69 33.89 0.47 -3.82
N SER A 70 33.51 0.06 -2.63
CA SER A 70 34.16 -0.97 -1.84
C SER A 70 33.04 -1.91 -1.44
N ASP A 71 33.29 -3.20 -1.59
CA ASP A 71 32.33 -4.26 -1.29
C ASP A 71 31.87 -4.27 0.19
N ASP A 72 32.47 -3.43 1.04
CA ASP A 72 32.17 -3.30 2.46
C ASP A 72 31.01 -2.33 2.77
N LEU A 73 30.45 -1.60 1.80
CA LEU A 73 29.34 -0.68 2.03
C LEU A 73 27.99 -1.42 2.12
N PRO A 74 27.30 -1.38 3.27
CA PRO A 74 25.98 -1.97 3.40
C PRO A 74 25.01 -1.41 2.35
N LEU A 75 24.14 -2.27 1.81
CA LEU A 75 23.06 -1.85 0.88
C LEU A 75 22.13 -0.78 1.48
N GLU A 76 22.08 -0.67 2.81
CA GLU A 76 21.27 0.33 3.52
C GLU A 76 21.83 1.75 3.37
N ASP A 77 23.14 1.87 3.14
CA ASP A 77 23.86 3.13 2.97
C ASP A 77 23.88 3.60 1.51
N HIS A 78 23.51 2.72 0.59
CA HIS A 78 23.32 3.09 -0.81
C HIS A 78 22.09 3.99 -0.99
N TRP A 79 22.18 4.93 -1.92
CA TRP A 79 21.00 5.65 -2.39
C TRP A 79 20.17 4.76 -3.29
N ILE A 80 18.86 4.98 -3.30
CA ILE A 80 17.94 4.23 -4.16
C ILE A 80 17.32 5.21 -5.15
N GLY A 81 17.41 4.89 -6.43
CA GLY A 81 16.96 5.77 -7.50
C GLY A 81 16.29 5.02 -8.63
N ARG A 82 15.27 5.64 -9.23
CA ARG A 82 14.61 5.14 -10.44
C ARG A 82 15.23 5.78 -11.67
N ILE A 83 15.61 4.95 -12.65
CA ILE A 83 16.21 5.39 -13.91
C ILE A 83 15.12 6.02 -14.79
N ARG A 84 15.33 7.28 -15.19
CA ARG A 84 14.34 8.06 -15.95
C ARG A 84 14.79 8.44 -17.34
N GLU A 85 16.08 8.58 -17.55
CA GLU A 85 16.64 8.86 -18.87
C GLU A 85 18.10 8.42 -18.90
N ILE A 86 18.52 7.80 -20.00
CA ILE A 86 19.90 7.33 -20.20
C ILE A 86 20.42 8.03 -21.45
N ARG A 87 21.56 8.71 -21.34
CA ARG A 87 22.20 9.41 -22.45
C ARG A 87 23.70 9.19 -22.44
N ALA A 88 24.30 9.21 -23.62
CA ALA A 88 25.75 9.13 -23.76
C ALA A 88 26.23 9.83 -25.04
N ASN A 89 27.50 10.23 -25.06
CA ASN A 89 28.19 10.61 -26.29
C ASN A 89 28.93 9.43 -26.92
N THR A 90 29.54 8.59 -26.08
CA THR A 90 30.26 7.36 -26.43
C THR A 90 29.79 6.23 -25.51
N SER A 91 30.12 4.98 -25.83
CA SER A 91 29.78 3.83 -24.98
C SER A 91 30.44 3.86 -23.59
N GLU A 92 31.45 4.68 -23.40
CA GLU A 92 32.23 4.78 -22.16
C GLU A 92 31.77 5.94 -21.25
N ASP A 93 31.03 6.91 -21.79
CA ASP A 93 30.60 8.13 -21.09
C ASP A 93 29.07 8.19 -20.99
N VAL A 94 28.52 7.27 -20.19
CA VAL A 94 27.08 7.10 -19.99
C VAL A 94 26.63 7.85 -18.73
N TRP A 95 25.62 8.69 -18.91
CA TRP A 95 25.00 9.48 -17.86
C TRP A 95 23.53 9.11 -17.72
N VAL A 96 23.05 9.15 -16.48
CA VAL A 96 21.72 8.69 -16.13
C VAL A 96 21.01 9.75 -15.31
N LYS A 97 19.81 10.14 -15.77
CA LYS A 97 18.89 10.96 -14.99
C LYS A 97 18.09 10.05 -14.07
N VAL A 98 18.20 10.32 -12.77
CA VAL A 98 17.64 9.50 -11.70
C VAL A 98 16.57 10.29 -10.97
N GLN A 99 15.49 9.61 -10.58
CA GLN A 99 14.50 10.13 -9.62
C GLN A 99 14.66 9.41 -8.29
N TRP A 100 14.80 10.16 -7.21
CA TRP A 100 15.26 9.60 -5.94
C TRP A 100 14.16 9.03 -5.06
N TYR A 101 14.49 7.96 -4.36
CA TYR A 101 13.85 7.55 -3.12
C TYR A 101 14.65 8.10 -1.93
N TRP A 102 13.97 8.75 -1.00
CA TRP A 102 14.58 9.41 0.16
C TRP A 102 14.39 8.56 1.41
N SER A 103 15.38 8.54 2.30
CA SER A 103 15.21 7.92 3.60
C SER A 103 14.25 8.74 4.47
N PRO A 104 13.56 8.11 5.43
CA PRO A 104 12.72 8.84 6.37
C PRO A 104 13.49 9.96 7.10
N GLN A 105 14.75 9.71 7.45
CA GLN A 105 15.63 10.65 8.15
C GLN A 105 15.90 11.90 7.30
N GLU A 106 16.29 11.72 6.03
CA GLU A 106 16.52 12.84 5.10
C GLU A 106 15.24 13.67 4.90
N VAL A 107 14.07 13.02 4.82
CA VAL A 107 12.80 13.75 4.70
C VAL A 107 12.48 14.56 5.96
N ALA A 108 12.77 14.04 7.15
CA ALA A 108 12.58 14.75 8.42
C ALA A 108 13.47 16.00 8.54
N GLU A 109 14.61 16.03 7.84
CA GLU A 109 15.45 17.21 7.74
C GLU A 109 14.78 18.34 6.95
N VAL A 110 14.04 17.99 5.89
CA VAL A 110 13.33 18.92 5.02
C VAL A 110 11.95 19.31 5.59
N ILE A 111 11.21 18.34 6.13
CA ILE A 111 9.85 18.48 6.68
C ILE A 111 9.90 18.17 8.18
N LYS A 112 10.11 19.22 8.99
CA LYS A 112 10.28 19.08 10.45
C LYS A 112 9.09 18.48 11.21
N SER A 113 7.90 18.47 10.60
CA SER A 113 6.70 17.83 11.18
C SER A 113 6.58 16.34 10.84
N PHE A 114 7.45 15.81 9.97
CA PHE A 114 7.47 14.40 9.64
C PHE A 114 8.24 13.63 10.71
N ASN A 115 7.64 12.59 11.27
CA ASN A 115 8.31 11.69 12.21
C ASN A 115 8.85 10.47 11.46
N PRO A 116 10.17 10.29 11.34
CA PRO A 116 10.76 9.14 10.65
C PRO A 116 10.53 7.81 11.39
N GLU A 117 10.23 7.83 12.69
CA GLU A 117 9.98 6.63 13.49
C GLU A 117 8.67 5.91 13.10
N HIS A 118 7.82 6.57 12.31
CA HIS A 118 6.58 5.98 11.79
C HIS A 118 6.78 5.16 10.49
N CYS A 119 8.01 5.07 9.99
CA CYS A 119 8.36 4.32 8.79
C CYS A 119 8.98 2.96 9.12
N GLY A 120 8.74 1.98 8.26
CA GLY A 120 9.37 0.67 8.37
C GLY A 120 10.86 0.70 8.03
N LYS A 121 11.60 -0.34 8.44
CA LYS A 121 13.07 -0.44 8.27
C LYS A 121 13.53 -0.28 6.81
N LYS A 122 12.83 -0.93 5.87
CA LYS A 122 13.10 -0.88 4.43
C LYS A 122 12.16 0.07 3.67
N GLU A 123 11.56 1.02 4.38
CA GLU A 123 10.69 2.02 3.78
C GLU A 123 11.48 3.22 3.26
N LYS A 124 11.22 3.64 2.02
CA LYS A 124 11.68 4.93 1.46
C LYS A 124 10.49 5.79 1.02
N LEU A 125 10.75 7.06 0.72
CA LEU A 125 9.77 8.00 0.19
C LEU A 125 10.09 8.35 -1.26
N PHE A 126 9.15 8.14 -2.17
CA PHE A 126 9.37 8.38 -3.59
C PHE A 126 9.26 9.88 -3.92
N SER A 127 10.35 10.50 -4.35
CA SER A 127 10.40 11.96 -4.46
C SER A 127 10.15 12.51 -5.87
N ASP A 128 9.78 13.79 -5.98
CA ASP A 128 9.81 14.56 -7.24
C ASP A 128 11.20 15.16 -7.56
N ASN A 129 12.23 14.72 -6.82
CA ASN A 129 13.60 15.21 -6.96
C ASN A 129 14.38 14.34 -7.96
N TYR A 130 15.16 15.02 -8.80
CA TYR A 130 15.96 14.40 -9.85
C TYR A 130 17.38 14.95 -9.81
N ASP A 131 18.34 14.08 -10.09
CA ASP A 131 19.72 14.44 -10.38
C ASP A 131 20.26 13.64 -11.57
N ILE A 132 21.44 14.00 -12.05
CA ILE A 132 22.16 13.33 -13.13
C ILE A 132 23.45 12.75 -12.56
N VAL A 133 23.66 11.45 -12.73
CA VAL A 133 24.82 10.72 -12.21
C VAL A 133 25.48 9.90 -13.31
N SER A 134 26.75 9.55 -13.13
CA SER A 134 27.45 8.63 -14.02
C SER A 134 26.86 7.21 -13.88
N SER A 135 26.87 6.43 -14.97
CA SER A 135 26.50 5.01 -14.90
C SER A 135 27.38 4.21 -13.95
N GLN A 136 28.60 4.67 -13.69
CA GLN A 136 29.55 4.00 -12.79
C GLN A 136 29.14 4.03 -11.30
N CYS A 137 28.16 4.87 -10.94
CA CYS A 137 27.65 4.91 -9.57
C CYS A 137 26.62 3.81 -9.26
N PHE A 138 26.16 3.05 -10.26
CA PHE A 138 25.14 2.00 -10.06
C PHE A 138 25.80 0.70 -9.62
N SER A 139 25.27 0.11 -8.54
CA SER A 139 25.79 -1.17 -8.01
C SER A 139 24.90 -2.35 -8.34
N ASP A 140 23.61 -2.30 -7.99
CA ASP A 140 22.68 -3.42 -8.17
C ASP A 140 21.22 -2.96 -8.36
N LEU A 141 20.36 -3.84 -8.84
CA LEU A 141 18.93 -3.61 -9.03
C LEU A 141 18.16 -3.72 -7.71
N VAL A 142 17.09 -2.94 -7.58
CA VAL A 142 16.20 -2.93 -6.42
C VAL A 142 14.77 -3.22 -6.87
N LEU A 143 14.17 -4.27 -6.29
CA LEU A 143 12.73 -4.48 -6.38
C LEU A 143 12.01 -3.58 -5.37
N MET A 144 11.67 -2.36 -5.81
CA MET A 144 10.95 -1.40 -4.99
C MET A 144 9.43 -1.60 -5.11
N LYS A 145 8.80 -2.12 -4.06
CA LYS A 145 7.36 -2.41 -4.00
C LYS A 145 6.57 -1.18 -3.56
N ARG A 146 5.37 -0.98 -4.11
CA ARG A 146 4.43 0.03 -3.61
C ARG A 146 3.57 -0.60 -2.52
N TYR A 147 3.45 0.08 -1.39
CA TYR A 147 2.52 -0.30 -0.32
C TYR A 147 1.40 0.74 -0.22
N ASP A 148 0.16 0.34 -0.50
CA ASP A 148 -1.04 1.12 -0.21
C ASP A 148 -1.80 0.48 0.94
N GLU A 149 -1.82 1.14 2.09
CA GLU A 149 -2.47 0.63 3.30
C GLU A 149 -3.99 0.41 3.16
N ARG A 150 -4.61 1.04 2.16
CA ARG A 150 -6.06 0.99 1.91
C ARG A 150 -6.43 0.04 0.77
N ASP A 151 -5.43 -0.51 0.09
CA ASP A 151 -5.63 -1.49 -0.96
C ASP A 151 -5.93 -2.85 -0.34
N LEU A 152 -7.08 -3.40 -0.71
CA LEU A 152 -7.57 -4.68 -0.18
C LEU A 152 -6.87 -5.87 -0.84
N GLU A 153 -6.28 -5.65 -2.01
CA GLU A 153 -5.54 -6.65 -2.80
C GLU A 153 -4.03 -6.43 -2.68
N GLN A 154 -3.59 -5.69 -1.65
CA GLN A 154 -2.18 -5.41 -1.42
C GLN A 154 -1.38 -6.73 -1.31
N PRO A 155 -0.40 -6.98 -2.21
CA PRO A 155 0.46 -8.14 -2.12
C PRO A 155 1.31 -8.14 -0.85
N GLN A 156 1.67 -9.32 -0.36
CA GLN A 156 2.55 -9.46 0.80
C GLN A 156 3.90 -8.77 0.59
N LEU A 157 4.41 -8.24 1.70
CA LEU A 157 5.72 -7.64 1.82
C LEU A 157 6.49 -8.44 2.86
N GLU A 158 7.60 -9.01 2.43
CA GLU A 158 8.57 -9.68 3.29
C GLU A 158 9.39 -8.63 4.05
N ASP A 159 9.98 -9.04 5.18
CA ASP A 159 10.74 -8.12 6.05
C ASP A 159 11.95 -7.47 5.36
N ASP A 160 12.51 -8.14 4.35
CA ASP A 160 13.65 -7.66 3.56
C ASP A 160 13.26 -6.90 2.28
N ASP A 161 11.96 -6.81 1.97
CA ASP A 161 11.50 -6.08 0.78
C ASP A 161 11.67 -4.56 0.94
N TRP A 162 12.23 -3.92 -0.08
CA TRP A 162 12.20 -2.47 -0.20
C TRP A 162 10.83 -1.99 -0.66
N PHE A 163 10.25 -1.03 0.06
CA PHE A 163 8.94 -0.50 -0.30
C PHE A 163 8.81 1.01 -0.04
N TYR A 164 7.73 1.58 -0.58
CA TYR A 164 7.33 2.95 -0.30
C TYR A 164 5.81 3.06 -0.19
N ARG A 165 5.33 3.83 0.79
CA ARG A 165 3.92 4.23 0.93
C ARG A 165 3.66 5.67 0.51
N TYR A 166 4.70 6.49 0.60
CA TYR A 166 4.58 7.93 0.49
C TYR A 166 5.33 8.48 -0.72
N ASN A 167 4.70 9.43 -1.39
CA ASN A 167 5.35 10.34 -2.30
C ASN A 167 5.81 11.59 -1.54
N PHE A 168 7.04 12.01 -1.78
CA PHE A 168 7.64 13.21 -1.22
C PHE A 168 7.83 14.28 -2.30
N GLU A 169 6.96 15.28 -2.29
CA GLU A 169 7.15 16.46 -3.12
C GLU A 169 8.15 17.39 -2.45
N TYR A 170 9.43 17.25 -2.80
CA TYR A 170 10.55 18.00 -2.25
C TYR A 170 10.34 19.51 -2.40
N THR A 171 9.93 19.94 -3.59
CA THR A 171 9.74 21.37 -3.90
C THR A 171 8.56 21.97 -3.13
N ALA A 172 7.45 21.23 -3.04
CA ALA A 172 6.26 21.65 -2.31
C ALA A 172 6.38 21.42 -0.79
N ARG A 173 7.40 20.67 -0.35
CA ARG A 173 7.58 20.18 1.04
C ARG A 173 6.34 19.49 1.57
N ARG A 174 5.83 18.52 0.79
CA ARG A 174 4.59 17.80 1.09
C ARG A 174 4.79 16.30 0.95
N ILE A 175 4.12 15.56 1.83
CA ILE A 175 4.03 14.09 1.79
C ILE A 175 2.61 13.68 1.41
N ILE A 176 2.50 12.70 0.50
CA ILE A 176 1.24 12.20 -0.04
C ILE A 176 1.23 10.67 0.02
N PRO A 177 0.16 10.01 0.50
CA PRO A 177 -1.03 10.60 1.09
C PRO A 177 -0.70 11.33 2.40
N LYS A 178 -1.62 12.19 2.86
CA LYS A 178 -1.45 12.83 4.17
C LYS A 178 -1.56 11.76 5.25
N VAL A 179 -0.53 11.60 6.07
CA VAL A 179 -0.49 10.61 7.16
C VAL A 179 -1.78 10.61 7.98
N ALA A 180 -2.28 11.79 8.36
CA ALA A 180 -3.52 11.97 9.12
C ALA A 180 -4.80 11.34 8.51
N THR A 181 -4.77 10.94 7.23
CA THR A 181 -5.89 10.25 6.56
C THR A 181 -5.87 8.73 6.76
N ILE A 182 -4.79 8.18 7.32
CA ILE A 182 -4.54 6.74 7.46
C ILE A 182 -3.92 6.48 8.85
N THR A 183 -4.60 6.89 9.91
CA THR A 183 -4.12 6.68 11.30
C THR A 183 -5.16 6.02 12.17
N CYS A 184 -4.70 5.32 13.20
CA CYS A 184 -5.55 4.86 14.28
C CYS A 184 -6.23 6.05 15.02
N VAL A 185 -7.15 5.75 15.95
CA VAL A 185 -7.80 6.73 16.83
C VAL A 185 -6.82 7.51 17.70
N CYS A 186 -5.63 6.95 17.98
CA CYS A 186 -4.54 7.64 18.65
C CYS A 186 -3.79 8.66 17.77
N LYS A 187 -4.11 8.73 16.47
CA LYS A 187 -3.44 9.58 15.45
C LYS A 187 -2.01 9.16 15.11
N THR A 188 -1.59 8.00 15.58
CA THR A 188 -0.36 7.34 15.11
C THR A 188 -0.69 6.47 13.89
N PRO A 189 0.08 6.58 12.79
CA PRO A 189 -0.04 5.68 11.64
C PRO A 189 0.48 4.28 12.00
N TYR A 190 0.14 3.31 11.16
CA TYR A 190 0.75 1.98 11.22
C TYR A 190 2.26 2.08 10.95
N ILE A 191 3.06 1.36 11.74
CA ILE A 191 4.50 1.18 11.55
C ILE A 191 4.74 -0.21 10.92
N PRO A 192 5.06 -0.28 9.61
CA PRO A 192 5.32 -1.54 8.92
C PRO A 192 6.48 -2.32 9.55
N GLY A 193 6.27 -3.62 9.78
CA GLY A 193 7.27 -4.50 10.38
C GLY A 193 7.34 -4.41 11.90
N SER A 194 6.39 -3.73 12.55
CA SER A 194 6.23 -3.76 14.00
C SER A 194 5.41 -4.98 14.46
N ASP A 195 5.64 -5.36 15.72
CA ASP A 195 4.95 -6.44 16.43
C ASP A 195 3.53 -6.07 16.90
N GLU A 196 3.09 -4.84 16.61
CA GLU A 196 1.76 -4.38 16.96
C GLU A 196 0.70 -5.02 16.08
N ILE A 197 -0.37 -5.52 16.69
CA ILE A 197 -1.54 -6.01 15.97
C ILE A 197 -2.49 -4.84 15.73
N LEU A 198 -2.81 -4.60 14.45
CA LEU A 198 -3.83 -3.63 14.05
C LEU A 198 -5.02 -4.33 13.41
N HIS A 199 -6.22 -3.95 13.82
CA HIS A 199 -7.48 -4.41 13.21
C HIS A 199 -7.90 -3.46 12.09
N PHE A 200 -8.18 -4.00 10.91
CA PHE A 200 -8.49 -3.25 9.71
C PHE A 200 -9.97 -3.34 9.35
N CYS A 201 -10.61 -2.18 9.12
CA CYS A 201 -11.98 -2.13 8.64
C CYS A 201 -12.02 -2.12 7.10
N PRO A 202 -12.54 -3.17 6.42
CA PRO A 202 -12.54 -3.23 4.96
C PRO A 202 -13.64 -2.39 4.29
N ARG A 203 -14.60 -1.85 5.06
CA ARG A 203 -15.72 -1.09 4.50
C ARG A 203 -15.23 0.08 3.63
N PRO A 204 -15.82 0.31 2.43
CA PRO A 204 -15.40 1.36 1.49
C PRO A 204 -15.23 2.75 2.12
N GLY A 205 -16.13 3.12 3.05
CA GLY A 205 -16.12 4.42 3.73
C GLY A 205 -15.12 4.55 4.89
N CYS A 206 -14.48 3.45 5.31
CA CYS A 206 -13.52 3.43 6.42
C CYS A 206 -12.11 3.15 5.88
N ARG A 207 -11.79 1.90 5.54
CA ARG A 207 -10.45 1.46 5.09
C ARG A 207 -9.32 1.99 5.98
N THR A 208 -9.47 1.80 7.29
CA THR A 208 -8.49 2.23 8.31
C THR A 208 -8.12 1.09 9.23
N ALA A 209 -6.85 1.08 9.64
CA ALA A 209 -6.31 0.16 10.64
C ALA A 209 -6.26 0.82 12.02
N HIS A 210 -6.54 0.05 13.07
CA HIS A 210 -6.55 0.52 14.45
C HIS A 210 -5.76 -0.43 15.35
N HIS A 211 -4.82 0.10 16.15
CA HIS A 211 -4.10 -0.71 17.15
C HIS A 211 -5.09 -1.42 18.08
N GLN A 212 -4.86 -2.71 18.31
CA GLN A 212 -5.66 -3.51 19.23
C GLN A 212 -5.72 -2.86 20.62
N SER A 213 -4.58 -2.42 21.16
CA SER A 213 -4.49 -1.70 22.45
C SER A 213 -5.41 -0.49 22.50
N CYS A 214 -5.40 0.34 21.46
CA CYS A 214 -6.23 1.55 21.38
C CYS A 214 -7.73 1.27 21.36
N LEU A 215 -8.17 0.15 20.79
CA LEU A 215 -9.57 -0.28 20.78
C LEU A 215 -9.99 -0.78 22.17
N LEU A 216 -9.14 -1.62 22.79
CA LEU A 216 -9.37 -2.18 24.13
C LEU A 216 -9.45 -1.08 25.20
N GLU A 217 -8.49 -0.14 25.21
CA GLU A 217 -8.45 0.99 26.15
C GLU A 217 -9.71 1.88 26.08
N ARG A 218 -10.36 1.93 24.92
CA ARG A 218 -11.58 2.72 24.69
C ARG A 218 -12.86 1.93 24.94
N GLY A 219 -12.76 0.65 25.33
CA GLY A 219 -13.91 -0.23 25.50
C GLY A 219 -14.65 -0.52 24.20
N LEU A 220 -13.98 -0.42 23.05
CA LEU A 220 -14.54 -0.76 21.73
C LEU A 220 -14.46 -2.27 21.50
N VAL A 221 -15.11 -3.01 22.40
CA VAL A 221 -15.10 -4.46 22.46
C VAL A 221 -16.51 -5.01 22.30
N GLU A 222 -16.60 -6.26 21.86
CA GLU A 222 -17.83 -7.02 21.79
C GLU A 222 -17.58 -8.49 22.14
N ASP A 223 -18.64 -9.21 22.46
CA ASP A 223 -18.55 -10.62 22.78
C ASP A 223 -18.20 -11.46 21.53
N VAL A 224 -17.35 -12.46 21.72
CA VAL A 224 -16.97 -13.41 20.68
C VAL A 224 -18.05 -14.51 20.62
N SER A 225 -19.12 -14.23 19.86
CA SER A 225 -20.27 -15.12 19.64
C SER A 225 -20.36 -15.59 18.18
N GLU A 226 -21.19 -16.60 17.91
CA GLU A 226 -21.47 -17.03 16.52
C GLU A 226 -22.09 -15.90 15.67
N ASP A 227 -22.93 -15.06 16.28
CA ASP A 227 -23.49 -13.87 15.64
C ASP A 227 -22.38 -12.90 15.17
N ARG A 228 -21.31 -12.76 15.95
CA ARG A 228 -20.16 -11.94 15.56
C ARG A 228 -19.49 -12.44 14.28
N TYR A 229 -19.29 -13.76 14.17
CA TYR A 229 -18.65 -14.35 12.99
C TYR A 229 -19.46 -14.11 11.72
N ARG A 230 -20.79 -14.19 11.81
CA ARG A 230 -21.68 -13.80 10.72
C ARG A 230 -21.51 -12.32 10.35
N ARG A 231 -21.56 -11.41 11.33
CA ARG A 231 -21.38 -9.97 11.07
C ARG A 231 -20.01 -9.60 10.50
N LEU A 232 -18.97 -10.37 10.81
CA LEU A 232 -17.65 -10.23 10.16
C LEU A 232 -17.72 -10.53 8.66
N ILE A 233 -18.36 -11.64 8.28
CA ILE A 233 -18.58 -11.99 6.86
C ILE A 233 -19.34 -10.85 6.16
N GLU A 234 -20.37 -10.30 6.81
CA GLU A 234 -21.20 -9.19 6.33
C GLU A 234 -20.50 -7.83 6.28
N THR A 235 -19.22 -7.77 6.66
CA THR A 235 -18.42 -6.56 6.50
C THR A 235 -17.86 -6.51 5.07
N TRP A 236 -18.78 -6.32 4.11
CA TRP A 236 -18.52 -6.39 2.68
C TRP A 236 -17.54 -5.29 2.22
N PRO A 237 -16.44 -5.64 1.53
CA PRO A 237 -15.44 -4.67 1.07
C PRO A 237 -15.88 -3.81 -0.11
N GLU A 238 -16.83 -4.28 -0.93
CA GLU A 238 -17.34 -3.57 -2.12
C GLU A 238 -18.61 -2.75 -1.83
N VAL A 239 -19.31 -3.00 -0.72
CA VAL A 239 -20.62 -2.38 -0.43
C VAL A 239 -20.55 -1.45 0.79
N GLY A 240 -21.06 -0.23 0.61
CA GLY A 240 -20.95 0.85 1.59
C GLY A 240 -21.94 0.82 2.76
N ALA A 241 -22.68 -0.27 2.98
CA ALA A 241 -23.85 -0.30 3.88
C ALA A 241 -23.96 -1.55 4.76
N THR A 242 -24.91 -1.51 5.71
CA THR A 242 -25.29 -2.52 6.71
C THR A 242 -25.99 -3.75 6.11
N ASP A 243 -25.64 -4.11 4.87
CA ASP A 243 -26.31 -5.19 4.15
C ASP A 243 -25.98 -6.52 4.82
N THR A 244 -27.01 -7.17 5.35
CA THR A 244 -26.92 -8.52 5.90
C THR A 244 -27.02 -9.55 4.78
N VAL A 245 -26.61 -10.80 5.05
CA VAL A 245 -26.76 -11.91 4.10
C VAL A 245 -28.19 -11.98 3.54
N GLU A 246 -29.20 -11.84 4.39
CA GLU A 246 -30.61 -11.90 4.00
C GLU A 246 -30.96 -10.78 3.02
N SER A 247 -30.55 -9.55 3.33
CA SER A 247 -30.84 -8.39 2.48
C SER A 247 -30.20 -8.49 1.08
N VAL A 248 -29.03 -9.14 1.01
CA VAL A 248 -28.30 -9.38 -0.25
C VAL A 248 -29.01 -10.45 -1.08
N VAL A 249 -29.52 -11.51 -0.46
CA VAL A 249 -30.25 -12.60 -1.13
C VAL A 249 -31.63 -12.14 -1.62
N GLU A 250 -32.34 -11.32 -0.85
CA GLU A 250 -33.69 -10.86 -1.20
C GLU A 250 -33.71 -9.84 -2.36
N GLY A 251 -32.64 -9.04 -2.52
CA GLY A 251 -32.44 -8.08 -3.60
C GLY A 251 -33.49 -6.94 -3.69
N PRO A 252 -33.23 -5.85 -4.43
CA PRO A 252 -34.25 -4.86 -4.71
C PRO A 252 -35.36 -5.50 -5.56
N SER A 253 -36.59 -5.46 -5.06
CA SER A 253 -37.76 -6.13 -5.65
C SER A 253 -37.85 -5.86 -7.14
N ARG A 254 -37.50 -6.86 -7.99
CA ARG A 254 -37.71 -6.76 -9.43
C ARG A 254 -39.20 -6.49 -9.65
N LYS A 255 -39.56 -5.31 -10.15
CA LYS A 255 -40.94 -4.90 -10.44
C LYS A 255 -41.69 -6.05 -11.12
N ARG A 256 -42.63 -6.65 -10.38
CA ARG A 256 -43.55 -7.69 -10.83
C ARG A 256 -44.10 -7.30 -12.21
N ARG A 257 -43.67 -7.99 -13.28
CA ARG A 257 -44.42 -8.00 -14.54
C ARG A 257 -45.76 -8.64 -14.23
N LYS A 258 -46.83 -7.87 -14.38
CA LYS A 258 -48.22 -8.28 -14.19
C LYS A 258 -48.56 -9.32 -15.27
N GLY A 259 -48.68 -10.59 -14.88
CA GLY A 259 -49.01 -11.69 -15.78
C GLY A 259 -49.62 -12.88 -15.03
N THR A 260 -50.96 -12.89 -15.00
CA THR A 260 -51.95 -13.99 -14.98
C THR A 260 -51.79 -15.19 -14.00
N PRO A 261 -52.85 -15.56 -13.26
CA PRO A 261 -52.79 -16.64 -12.26
C PRO A 261 -52.96 -18.01 -12.91
N SER A 262 -52.11 -18.97 -12.53
CA SER A 262 -52.35 -20.40 -12.76
C SER A 262 -52.43 -21.09 -11.41
N SER A 263 -53.61 -21.62 -11.15
CA SER A 263 -53.97 -22.48 -10.04
C SER A 263 -53.19 -23.79 -10.06
N THR A 264 -52.52 -24.12 -8.97
CA THR A 264 -52.29 -25.51 -8.56
C THR A 264 -52.25 -25.56 -7.04
N ASP A 265 -53.22 -26.28 -6.48
CA ASP A 265 -53.24 -26.71 -5.09
C ASP A 265 -51.96 -27.46 -4.74
N GLY A 266 -51.21 -26.91 -3.80
CA GLY A 266 -50.10 -27.57 -3.13
C GLY A 266 -50.00 -26.99 -1.74
N CYS A 267 -50.10 -27.84 -0.72
CA CYS A 267 -49.80 -27.47 0.66
C CYS A 267 -48.47 -26.70 0.69
N PRO A 268 -48.38 -25.58 1.42
CA PRO A 268 -47.10 -24.93 1.65
C PRO A 268 -46.30 -25.87 2.56
N VAL A 269 -45.41 -26.66 1.96
CA VAL A 269 -44.28 -27.21 2.70
C VAL A 269 -43.49 -25.99 3.12
N MET A 270 -43.51 -25.69 4.43
CA MET A 270 -42.60 -24.72 5.03
C MET A 270 -41.20 -25.27 4.79
N ILE A 271 -40.54 -24.78 3.74
CA ILE A 271 -39.10 -24.95 3.58
C ILE A 271 -38.53 -24.08 4.69
N GLU A 272 -38.14 -24.71 5.80
CA GLU A 272 -37.39 -24.04 6.85
C GLU A 272 -36.21 -23.32 6.21
N ASP A 273 -36.09 -22.04 6.58
CA ASP A 273 -35.05 -21.10 6.18
C ASP A 273 -33.65 -21.70 6.44
N LEU A 274 -33.12 -22.47 5.50
CA LEU A 274 -31.71 -22.87 5.54
C LEU A 274 -30.87 -21.60 5.42
N ASP A 275 -29.97 -21.41 6.39
CA ASP A 275 -29.03 -20.30 6.38
C ASP A 275 -28.26 -20.29 5.04
N PRO A 276 -28.32 -19.21 4.24
CA PRO A 276 -27.63 -19.16 2.96
C PRO A 276 -26.12 -19.46 3.06
N LEU A 277 -25.50 -19.16 4.20
CA LEU A 277 -24.09 -19.43 4.47
C LEU A 277 -23.78 -20.94 4.60
N GLU A 278 -24.73 -21.79 4.98
CA GLU A 278 -24.50 -23.24 5.15
C GLU A 278 -24.18 -23.95 3.83
N SER A 279 -24.50 -23.34 2.69
CA SER A 279 -24.19 -23.86 1.36
C SER A 279 -22.73 -23.71 0.94
N PHE A 280 -21.94 -22.89 1.65
CA PHE A 280 -20.56 -22.58 1.27
C PHE A 280 -19.53 -23.58 1.83
N PRO A 281 -18.38 -23.78 1.16
CA PRO A 281 -17.29 -24.59 1.69
C PRO A 281 -16.84 -24.12 3.08
N ARG A 282 -16.68 -25.05 4.03
CA ARG A 282 -16.28 -24.72 5.42
C ARG A 282 -14.98 -23.93 5.48
N GLY A 283 -13.95 -24.33 4.73
CA GLY A 283 -12.67 -23.60 4.72
C GLY A 283 -12.79 -22.15 4.23
N LEU A 284 -13.68 -21.89 3.26
CA LEU A 284 -13.95 -20.54 2.77
C LEU A 284 -14.61 -19.69 3.86
N LEU A 285 -15.60 -20.26 4.56
CA LEU A 285 -16.24 -19.62 5.70
C LEU A 285 -15.25 -19.38 6.83
N ASP A 286 -14.38 -20.34 7.16
CA ASP A 286 -13.40 -20.23 8.24
C ASP A 286 -12.44 -19.06 8.00
N ILE A 287 -12.03 -18.80 6.75
CA ILE A 287 -11.25 -17.62 6.37
C ILE A 287 -12.09 -16.34 6.46
N ALA A 288 -13.30 -16.35 5.91
CA ALA A 288 -14.17 -15.16 5.89
C ALA A 288 -14.59 -14.70 7.31
N LYS A 289 -14.67 -15.63 8.27
CA LYS A 289 -14.95 -15.40 9.69
C LYS A 289 -13.78 -14.81 10.47
N GLN A 290 -12.58 -14.72 9.91
CA GLN A 290 -11.44 -14.13 10.60
C GLN A 290 -11.57 -12.61 10.69
N GLN A 291 -10.98 -12.03 11.74
CA GLN A 291 -10.75 -10.58 11.82
C GLN A 291 -9.67 -10.20 10.80
N ILE A 292 -9.76 -8.99 10.25
CA ILE A 292 -8.72 -8.53 9.32
C ILE A 292 -7.66 -7.81 10.15
N VAL A 293 -6.45 -8.36 10.16
CA VAL A 293 -5.35 -7.88 10.99
C VAL A 293 -4.08 -7.62 10.19
N LYS A 294 -3.29 -6.66 10.66
CA LYS A 294 -1.95 -6.29 10.16
C LYS A 294 -0.92 -6.36 11.28
N GLY A 295 0.35 -6.54 10.92
CA GLY A 295 1.50 -6.61 11.84
C GLY A 295 2.25 -7.93 11.72
N THR A 296 3.51 -7.98 12.12
CA THR A 296 4.37 -9.18 11.98
C THR A 296 3.75 -10.41 12.63
N HIS A 297 3.14 -10.25 13.81
CA HIS A 297 2.39 -11.29 14.53
C HIS A 297 1.02 -11.67 13.91
N ALA A 298 0.66 -11.05 12.79
CA ALA A 298 -0.62 -11.21 12.11
C ALA A 298 -0.45 -11.57 10.62
N GLY A 299 0.70 -12.14 10.24
CA GLY A 299 1.00 -12.50 8.86
C GLY A 299 1.88 -11.52 8.11
N GLY A 300 2.84 -10.90 8.79
CA GLY A 300 3.78 -9.96 8.16
C GLY A 300 3.23 -8.54 8.03
N ILE A 301 3.91 -7.73 7.22
CA ILE A 301 3.66 -6.28 7.11
C ILE A 301 2.21 -5.97 6.69
N VAL A 302 1.64 -6.78 5.78
CA VAL A 302 0.29 -6.58 5.24
C VAL A 302 -0.76 -7.38 6.02
N GLY A 303 -0.35 -8.49 6.64
CA GLY A 303 -1.21 -9.37 7.42
C GLY A 303 -2.18 -10.19 6.56
N ASN A 304 -3.35 -10.53 7.07
CA ASN A 304 -4.31 -11.42 6.39
C ASN A 304 -5.31 -10.70 5.46
N LEU A 305 -5.07 -9.43 5.15
CA LEU A 305 -5.99 -8.53 4.44
C LEU A 305 -6.52 -9.10 3.13
N ALA A 306 -5.63 -9.49 2.22
CA ALA A 306 -6.01 -9.96 0.89
C ALA A 306 -6.83 -11.26 0.98
N ALA A 307 -6.38 -12.22 1.80
CA ALA A 307 -7.03 -13.51 1.93
C ALA A 307 -8.47 -13.40 2.48
N VAL A 308 -8.65 -12.66 3.59
CA VAL A 308 -9.98 -12.50 4.21
C VAL A 308 -10.91 -11.69 3.32
N THR A 309 -10.40 -10.65 2.65
CA THR A 309 -11.20 -9.85 1.70
C THR A 309 -11.62 -10.68 0.49
N ALA A 310 -10.72 -11.47 -0.08
CA ALA A 310 -11.02 -12.37 -1.21
C ALA A 310 -12.11 -13.39 -0.82
N ALA A 311 -11.99 -14.01 0.36
CA ALA A 311 -13.00 -14.95 0.87
C ALA A 311 -14.39 -14.31 0.97
N ARG A 312 -14.48 -13.13 1.58
CA ARG A 312 -15.74 -12.39 1.72
C ARG A 312 -16.30 -11.96 0.36
N ASN A 313 -15.46 -11.54 -0.58
CA ASN A 313 -15.90 -11.16 -1.93
C ASN A 313 -16.44 -12.36 -2.73
N ILE A 314 -15.83 -13.55 -2.61
CA ILE A 314 -16.34 -14.77 -3.26
C ILE A 314 -17.73 -15.11 -2.72
N ILE A 315 -17.92 -15.08 -1.39
CA ILE A 315 -19.22 -15.32 -0.75
C ILE A 315 -20.24 -14.28 -1.22
N PHE A 316 -19.88 -12.99 -1.20
CA PHE A 316 -20.77 -11.91 -1.63
C PHE A 316 -21.25 -12.07 -3.07
N ARG A 317 -20.33 -12.35 -4.01
CA ARG A 317 -20.66 -12.53 -5.44
C ARG A 317 -21.55 -13.75 -5.68
N ALA A 318 -21.32 -14.84 -4.94
CA ALA A 318 -22.18 -16.01 -5.00
C ALA A 318 -23.59 -15.73 -4.46
N LEU A 319 -23.71 -15.01 -3.35
CA LEU A 319 -25.02 -14.65 -2.75
C LEU A 319 -25.84 -13.69 -3.63
N THR A 320 -25.18 -12.74 -4.30
CA THR A 320 -25.82 -11.77 -5.22
C THR A 320 -26.20 -12.37 -6.57
N GLY A 321 -25.70 -13.57 -6.89
CA GLY A 321 -25.84 -14.18 -8.21
C GLY A 321 -24.94 -13.55 -9.28
N ASP A 322 -23.98 -12.71 -8.89
CA ASP A 322 -22.98 -12.09 -9.77
C ASP A 322 -21.74 -13.00 -9.99
N GLY A 323 -21.72 -14.19 -9.37
CA GLY A 323 -20.67 -15.19 -9.55
C GLY A 323 -21.04 -16.56 -8.97
N ILE A 324 -20.13 -17.52 -9.12
CA ILE A 324 -20.16 -18.83 -8.44
C ILE A 324 -18.88 -18.99 -7.63
N VAL A 325 -18.88 -19.85 -6.61
CA VAL A 325 -17.66 -20.23 -5.89
C VAL A 325 -16.78 -21.05 -6.84
N PRO A 326 -15.55 -20.61 -7.17
CA PRO A 326 -14.66 -21.38 -8.04
C PRO A 326 -14.28 -22.72 -7.40
N ASP A 327 -14.06 -23.77 -8.20
CA ASP A 327 -13.63 -25.07 -7.69
C ASP A 327 -12.23 -25.00 -7.02
N ASP A 328 -11.39 -24.07 -7.49
CA ASP A 328 -10.03 -23.80 -7.06
C ASP A 328 -9.91 -22.52 -6.23
N TRP A 329 -10.99 -22.12 -5.53
CA TRP A 329 -11.02 -20.91 -4.68
C TRP A 329 -9.84 -20.82 -3.68
N MET A 330 -9.29 -21.96 -3.25
CA MET A 330 -8.12 -22.01 -2.36
C MET A 330 -6.83 -21.47 -3.00
N VAL A 331 -6.73 -21.49 -4.33
CA VAL A 331 -5.57 -20.96 -5.08
C VAL A 331 -5.72 -19.45 -5.27
N GLU A 332 -6.96 -18.96 -5.45
CA GLU A 332 -7.24 -17.53 -5.56
C GLU A 332 -7.04 -16.79 -4.23
N ILE A 333 -7.44 -17.45 -3.14
CA ILE A 333 -7.15 -16.98 -1.78
C ILE A 333 -5.75 -17.47 -1.43
N ASP A 334 -4.73 -16.80 -1.97
CA ASP A 334 -3.32 -17.03 -1.64
C ASP A 334 -3.15 -16.93 -0.11
N MET A 335 -3.21 -18.08 0.55
CA MET A 335 -3.14 -18.20 2.00
C MET A 335 -1.68 -18.42 2.37
N PRO A 336 -0.96 -17.40 2.88
CA PRO A 336 0.16 -17.70 3.75
C PRO A 336 -0.38 -18.55 4.90
N SER A 337 0.41 -19.54 5.35
CA SER A 337 0.12 -20.28 6.58
C SER A 337 0.14 -19.29 7.75
N LEU A 338 -0.99 -18.66 7.98
CA LEU A 338 -1.18 -17.62 8.97
C LEU A 338 -1.32 -18.30 10.33
N ASP A 339 -0.19 -18.43 11.05
CA ASP A 339 -0.17 -18.68 12.49
C ASP A 339 -0.64 -17.40 13.22
N ILE A 340 -1.88 -16.96 12.96
CA ILE A 340 -2.49 -15.87 13.72
C ILE A 340 -2.74 -16.41 15.14
N PRO A 341 -2.32 -15.68 16.20
CA PRO A 341 -2.55 -16.12 17.55
C PRO A 341 -4.04 -16.43 17.79
N TRP A 342 -4.29 -17.63 18.30
CA TRP A 342 -5.59 -18.31 18.28
C TRP A 342 -6.75 -17.62 19.06
N LYS A 343 -6.54 -16.44 19.65
CA LYS A 343 -7.59 -15.67 20.34
C LYS A 343 -7.35 -14.17 20.25
N LEU A 344 -7.75 -13.57 19.13
CA LEU A 344 -7.92 -12.12 19.05
C LEU A 344 -9.18 -11.69 19.85
N PRO A 345 -9.16 -10.55 20.55
CA PRO A 345 -10.35 -10.02 21.21
C PRO A 345 -11.43 -9.66 20.17
N GLY A 346 -12.70 -9.74 20.57
CA GLY A 346 -13.79 -9.18 19.76
C GLY A 346 -13.76 -7.66 19.84
N VAL A 347 -13.50 -6.99 18.73
CA VAL A 347 -13.45 -5.51 18.67
C VAL A 347 -14.34 -4.95 17.57
N ILE A 348 -14.73 -3.69 17.75
CA ILE A 348 -15.58 -2.95 16.81
C ILE A 348 -14.87 -1.71 16.26
N CYS A 349 -15.19 -1.37 15.02
CA CYS A 349 -14.64 -0.20 14.37
C CYS A 349 -15.16 1.09 15.00
N PRO A 350 -14.27 2.03 15.39
CA PRO A 350 -14.68 3.32 15.98
C PRO A 350 -15.44 4.23 15.01
N HIS A 351 -15.33 3.99 13.70
CA HIS A 351 -15.93 4.86 12.68
C HIS A 351 -17.31 4.38 12.23
N CYS A 352 -17.49 3.08 12.04
CA CYS A 352 -18.74 2.51 11.49
C CYS A 352 -19.46 1.55 12.45
N GLY A 353 -18.87 1.22 13.60
CA GLY A 353 -19.45 0.30 14.59
C GLY A 353 -19.51 -1.16 14.16
N SER A 354 -19.00 -1.52 12.98
CA SER A 354 -18.95 -2.91 12.52
C SER A 354 -17.89 -3.72 13.24
N PRO A 355 -18.07 -5.05 13.37
CA PRO A 355 -17.00 -5.91 13.87
C PRO A 355 -15.79 -5.80 12.93
N ILE A 356 -14.59 -5.74 13.51
CA ILE A 356 -13.33 -5.76 12.74
C ILE A 356 -12.38 -6.83 13.26
#